data_AF-A0AAE1N7L7-F1
#
_entry.id   AF-A0AAE1N7L7-F1
#
_cell.length_a   1.000
_cell.length_b   1.000
_cell.length_c   1.000
_cell.angle_alpha   90.00
_cell.angle_beta   90.00
_cell.angle_gamma   90.00
#
_symmetry.space_group_name_H-M   'P 1'
#
loop_
_entity.id
_entity.type
_entity.pdbx_description
1 polymer ?
#
loop_
_entity_poly.entity_id
_entity_poly.type
_entity_poly.pdbx_seq_one_letter_code
_entity_poly.pdbx_strand_id
1 'polypeptide(L)'
;MESKRSNQSHEEFPMNGGQGEYSYAQNSNHQRLTADVTKHIIRELILEMLDLETLPHDSSNVIRIADLGCSVGPNTFFTVQNFIDTVNLKSQSQGHGFDSLEFQVFFNDHVGNDFNTLFKSLPEDKQ
;
A
#
# COMPACT_ATOMS: atom_id res chain seq x y z
N MET A 1 -1.87 -16.58 41.78
CA MET A 1 -2.34 -17.45 40.69
C MET A 1 -2.00 -16.76 39.39
N GLU A 2 -0.91 -17.17 38.74
CA GLU A 2 -0.55 -16.70 37.41
C GLU A 2 -1.63 -17.16 36.43
N SER A 3 -2.33 -16.21 35.83
CA SER A 3 -3.17 -16.47 34.68
C SER A 3 -2.26 -16.83 33.52
N LYS A 4 -2.14 -18.14 33.23
CA LYS A 4 -1.58 -18.61 31.97
C LYS A 4 -2.47 -18.07 30.85
N ARG A 5 -2.06 -16.96 30.23
CA ARG A 5 -2.58 -16.58 28.91
C ARG A 5 -2.26 -17.77 28.00
N SER A 6 -3.29 -18.49 27.57
CA SER A 6 -3.14 -19.40 26.45
C SER A 6 -2.71 -18.55 25.26
N ASN A 7 -1.45 -18.69 24.83
CA ASN A 7 -1.05 -18.26 23.51
C ASN A 7 -1.78 -19.17 22.52
N GLN A 8 -3.05 -18.85 22.22
CA GLN A 8 -3.63 -19.23 20.95
C GLN A 8 -2.86 -18.40 19.92
N SER A 9 -1.85 -19.01 19.31
CA SER A 9 -1.34 -18.50 18.04
C SER A 9 -2.53 -18.52 17.09
N HIS A 10 -3.01 -17.35 16.67
CA HIS A 10 -3.85 -17.29 15.49
C HIS A 10 -3.02 -17.90 14.36
N GLU A 11 -3.53 -18.93 13.71
CA GLU A 11 -2.87 -19.49 12.53
C GLU A 11 -2.79 -18.40 11.47
N GLU A 12 -1.57 -18.14 11.00
CA GLU A 12 -1.30 -17.16 9.96
C GLU A 12 -1.19 -17.87 8.62
N PHE A 13 -1.81 -17.30 7.59
CA PHE A 13 -1.80 -17.85 6.24
C PHE A 13 -1.31 -16.80 5.23
N PRO A 14 -0.05 -16.34 5.36
CA PRO A 14 0.53 -15.42 4.38
C PRO A 14 0.76 -16.12 3.04
N MET A 15 1.00 -15.32 2.01
CA MET A 15 1.30 -15.84 0.68
C MET A 15 2.74 -16.39 0.60
N ASN A 16 3.00 -17.26 -0.39
CA ASN A 16 4.33 -17.80 -0.62
C ASN A 16 5.34 -16.68 -0.92
N GLY A 17 6.33 -16.51 -0.03
CA GLY A 17 7.40 -15.53 -0.18
C GLY A 17 8.44 -15.86 -1.25
N GLY A 18 9.41 -14.96 -1.41
CA GLY A 18 10.50 -15.06 -2.39
C GLY A 18 10.14 -14.63 -3.81
N GLN A 19 11.10 -14.86 -4.72
CA GLN A 19 11.05 -14.45 -6.14
C GLN A 19 11.14 -15.65 -7.11
N GLY A 20 11.02 -16.87 -6.59
CA GLY A 20 11.09 -18.10 -7.39
C GLY A 20 9.79 -18.39 -8.17
N GLU A 21 9.83 -19.41 -9.02
CA GLU A 21 8.72 -19.82 -9.89
C GLU A 21 7.38 -20.04 -9.15
N TYR A 22 7.42 -20.53 -7.91
CA TYR A 22 6.23 -20.81 -7.10
C TYR A 22 5.89 -19.71 -6.07
N SER A 23 6.59 -18.57 -6.12
CA SER A 23 6.29 -17.47 -5.20
C SER A 23 5.03 -16.72 -5.61
N TYR A 24 4.43 -16.02 -4.66
CA TYR A 24 3.28 -15.16 -4.92
C TYR A 24 3.59 -14.11 -5.98
N ALA A 25 4.78 -13.49 -5.91
CA ALA A 25 5.20 -12.46 -6.86
C ALA A 25 5.13 -12.91 -8.33
N GLN A 26 5.32 -14.20 -8.61
CA GLN A 26 5.24 -14.78 -9.96
C GLN A 26 3.86 -15.37 -10.30
N ASN A 27 2.97 -15.54 -9.32
CA ASN A 27 1.68 -16.25 -9.48
C ASN A 27 0.46 -15.40 -9.10
N SER A 28 0.63 -14.10 -8.88
CA SER A 28 -0.43 -13.19 -8.42
C SER A 28 -1.14 -12.40 -9.52
N ASN A 29 -1.15 -12.93 -10.75
CA ASN A 29 -1.69 -12.25 -11.94
C ASN A 29 -3.21 -11.98 -11.84
N HIS A 30 -3.97 -12.87 -11.21
CA HIS A 30 -5.40 -12.67 -11.02
C HIS A 30 -5.69 -11.48 -10.12
N GLN A 31 -4.97 -11.38 -9.00
CA GLN A 31 -5.07 -10.24 -8.08
C GLN A 31 -4.59 -8.94 -8.75
N ARG A 32 -3.55 -9.00 -9.58
CA ARG A 32 -3.10 -7.87 -10.40
C ARG A 32 -4.21 -7.39 -11.33
N LEU A 33 -4.88 -8.29 -12.04
CA LEU A 33 -5.98 -7.95 -12.94
C LEU A 33 -7.15 -7.32 -12.18
N THR A 34 -7.51 -7.86 -11.00
CA THR A 34 -8.54 -7.25 -10.16
C THR A 34 -8.16 -5.83 -9.72
N ALA A 35 -6.91 -5.61 -9.31
CA ALA A 35 -6.42 -4.28 -8.95
C ALA A 35 -6.46 -3.31 -10.16
N ASP A 36 -6.15 -3.79 -11.36
CA ASP A 36 -6.20 -2.99 -12.58
C ASP A 36 -7.64 -2.61 -12.97
N VAL A 37 -8.56 -3.58 -12.94
CA VAL A 37 -9.99 -3.34 -13.23
C VAL A 37 -10.60 -2.38 -12.21
N THR A 38 -10.24 -2.45 -10.93
CA THR A 38 -10.79 -1.57 -9.88
C THR A 38 -10.10 -0.20 -9.80
N LYS A 39 -9.00 0.01 -10.53
CA LYS A 39 -8.22 1.25 -10.53
C LYS A 39 -9.07 2.49 -10.84
N HIS A 40 -9.98 2.40 -11.81
CA HIS A 40 -10.82 3.55 -12.19
C HIS A 40 -11.79 3.96 -11.08
N ILE A 41 -12.37 2.99 -10.36
CA ILE A 41 -13.27 3.23 -9.24
C ILE A 41 -12.51 3.94 -8.11
N ILE A 42 -11.33 3.42 -7.74
CA ILE A 42 -10.48 4.04 -6.71
C ILE A 42 -10.11 5.47 -7.11
N ARG A 43 -9.76 5.67 -8.38
CA ARG A 43 -9.42 6.99 -8.91
C ARG A 43 -10.59 7.98 -8.77
N GLU A 44 -11.80 7.60 -9.18
CA GLU A 44 -13.00 8.43 -9.06
C GLU A 44 -13.29 8.78 -7.60
N LEU A 45 -13.22 7.79 -6.71
CA LEU A 45 -13.44 8.00 -5.28
C LEU A 45 -12.43 8.97 -4.65
N ILE A 46 -11.15 8.90 -5.02
CA ILE A 46 -10.14 9.87 -4.56
C ILE A 46 -10.49 11.27 -5.07
N LEU A 47 -10.84 11.39 -6.35
CA LEU A 47 -11.17 12.69 -6.96
C LEU A 47 -12.44 13.30 -6.35
N GLU A 48 -13.42 12.50 -5.96
CA GLU A 48 -14.65 12.97 -5.33
C GLU A 48 -14.48 13.24 -3.82
N MET A 49 -13.90 12.30 -3.08
CA MET A 49 -14.02 12.24 -1.61
C MET A 49 -12.82 12.84 -0.86
N LEU A 50 -11.62 12.85 -1.45
CA LEU A 50 -10.42 13.32 -0.75
C LEU A 50 -10.31 14.84 -0.81
N ASP A 51 -10.68 15.55 0.25
CA ASP A 51 -10.53 17.00 0.30
C ASP A 51 -9.15 17.42 0.80
N LEU A 52 -8.28 17.84 -0.12
CA LEU A 52 -6.91 18.26 0.19
C LEU A 52 -6.84 19.58 0.98
N GLU A 53 -7.86 20.44 0.90
CA GLU A 53 -7.90 21.71 1.64
C GLU A 53 -8.15 21.50 3.14
N THR A 54 -8.68 20.33 3.52
CA THR A 54 -8.92 19.98 4.93
C THR A 54 -7.68 19.40 5.61
N LEU A 55 -6.59 19.21 4.87
CA LEU A 55 -5.33 18.76 5.46
C LEU A 55 -4.82 19.83 6.44
N PRO A 56 -4.35 19.44 7.64
CA PRO A 56 -3.91 20.42 8.63
C PRO A 56 -2.74 21.24 8.07
N HIS A 57 -2.95 22.54 7.89
CA HIS A 57 -1.93 23.49 7.40
C HIS A 57 -0.67 23.55 8.30
N ASP A 58 -0.79 23.10 9.56
CA ASP A 58 0.30 23.09 10.54
C ASP A 58 1.13 21.79 10.51
N SER A 59 0.64 20.76 9.81
CA SER A 59 1.38 19.52 9.57
C SER A 59 2.10 19.61 8.24
N SER A 60 3.35 19.15 8.18
CA SER A 60 3.99 18.75 6.92
C SER A 60 2.94 18.05 6.07
N ASN A 61 2.66 18.51 4.85
CA ASN A 61 1.58 18.07 3.96
C ASN A 61 1.67 16.55 3.63
N VAL A 62 1.50 15.70 4.64
CA VAL A 62 1.82 14.28 4.64
C VAL A 62 0.53 13.51 4.53
N ILE A 63 0.40 12.78 3.44
CA ILE A 63 -0.69 11.85 3.21
C ILE A 63 -0.21 10.46 3.60
N ARG A 64 -0.91 9.86 4.57
CA ARG A 64 -0.58 8.52 5.07
C ARG A 64 -1.47 7.48 4.39
N ILE A 65 -0.84 6.48 3.79
CA ILE A 65 -1.50 5.39 3.07
C ILE A 65 -1.15 4.08 3.78
N ALA A 66 -2.13 3.22 4.00
CA ALA A 66 -1.89 1.87 4.52
C ALA A 66 -2.49 0.84 3.56
N ASP A 67 -1.67 -0.13 3.13
CA ASP A 67 -2.14 -1.31 2.41
C ASP A 67 -2.24 -2.50 3.38
N LEU A 68 -3.46 -2.99 3.60
CA LEU A 68 -3.78 -4.03 4.57
C LEU A 68 -3.92 -5.38 3.85
N GLY A 69 -2.97 -6.29 4.07
CA GLY A 69 -2.80 -7.50 3.28
C GLY A 69 -1.87 -7.29 2.09
N CYS A 70 -0.73 -6.65 2.32
CA CYS A 70 0.20 -6.23 1.26
C CYS A 70 0.92 -7.41 0.56
N SER A 71 0.95 -8.59 1.18
CA SER A 71 1.72 -9.74 0.73
C SER A 71 3.20 -9.34 0.49
N VAL A 72 3.84 -9.90 -0.52
CA VAL A 72 5.28 -9.77 -0.80
C VAL A 72 5.58 -8.95 -2.05
N GLY A 73 4.58 -8.26 -2.61
CA GLY A 73 4.69 -7.58 -3.91
C GLY A 73 4.60 -8.53 -5.12
N PRO A 74 4.56 -7.98 -6.36
CA PRO A 74 4.61 -6.56 -6.70
C PRO A 74 3.23 -5.86 -6.59
N ASN A 75 2.19 -6.59 -6.16
CA ASN A 75 0.83 -6.11 -6.27
C ASN A 75 0.55 -4.84 -5.47
N THR A 76 0.99 -4.84 -4.22
CA THR A 76 0.87 -3.70 -3.30
C THR A 76 1.47 -2.40 -3.86
N PHE A 77 2.64 -2.44 -4.48
CA PHE A 77 3.29 -1.23 -5.03
C PHE A 77 2.51 -0.60 -6.17
N PHE A 78 1.91 -1.41 -7.04
CA PHE A 78 1.05 -0.91 -8.10
C PHE A 78 -0.18 -0.20 -7.54
N THR A 79 -0.83 -0.79 -6.53
CA THR A 79 -2.02 -0.19 -5.89
C THR A 79 -1.66 1.13 -5.23
N VAL A 80 -0.58 1.15 -4.43
CA VAL A 80 -0.10 2.37 -3.75
C VAL A 80 0.30 3.44 -4.77
N GLN A 81 1.03 3.08 -5.84
CA GLN A 81 1.46 4.04 -6.85
C GLN A 81 0.26 4.66 -7.57
N ASN A 82 -0.75 3.87 -7.93
CA ASN A 82 -1.98 4.38 -8.54
C ASN A 82 -2.71 5.39 -7.64
N PHE A 83 -2.69 5.17 -6.31
CA PHE A 83 -3.24 6.12 -5.35
C PHE A 83 -2.43 7.42 -5.35
N ILE A 84 -1.12 7.33 -5.17
CA ILE A 84 -0.20 8.49 -5.15
C ILE A 84 -0.36 9.33 -6.43
N ASP A 85 -0.35 8.68 -7.60
CA ASP A 85 -0.51 9.36 -8.89
C ASP A 85 -1.84 10.10 -8.98
N THR A 86 -2.93 9.49 -8.50
CA THR A 86 -4.26 10.12 -8.52
C THR A 86 -4.32 11.33 -7.60
N VAL A 87 -3.75 11.23 -6.40
CA VAL A 87 -3.71 12.34 -5.45
C VAL A 87 -2.85 13.49 -5.98
N ASN A 88 -1.70 13.18 -6.59
CA ASN A 88 -0.85 14.19 -7.23
C ASN A 88 -1.58 14.91 -8.38
N LEU A 89 -2.30 14.15 -9.22
CA LEU A 89 -3.13 14.75 -10.28
C LEU A 89 -4.22 15.67 -9.71
N LYS A 90 -4.88 15.26 -8.62
CA LYS A 90 -5.87 16.10 -7.93
C LYS A 90 -5.24 17.39 -7.40
N SER A 91 -4.13 17.26 -6.68
CA SER A 91 -3.37 18.38 -6.11
C SER A 91 -2.99 19.41 -7.18
N GLN A 92 -2.43 18.95 -8.30
CA GLN A 92 -2.09 19.80 -9.46
C GLN A 92 -3.31 20.49 -10.06
N SER A 93 -4.44 19.79 -10.19
CA SER A 93 -5.68 20.37 -10.73
C SER A 93 -6.28 21.48 -9.85
N GLN A 94 -5.94 21.47 -8.55
CA GLN A 94 -6.33 22.50 -7.58
C GLN A 94 -5.30 23.65 -7.48
N GLY A 95 -4.24 23.64 -8.30
CA GLY A 95 -3.23 24.71 -8.33
C GLY A 95 -2.10 24.56 -7.31
N HIS A 96 -2.01 23.43 -6.62
CA HIS A 96 -0.87 23.12 -5.74
C HIS A 96 0.35 22.68 -6.58
N GLY A 97 1.56 23.01 -6.11
CA GLY A 97 2.80 22.59 -6.76
C GLY A 97 3.05 21.09 -6.67
N PHE A 98 3.87 20.53 -7.57
CA PHE A 98 4.22 19.11 -7.62
C PHE A 98 4.85 18.58 -6.31
N ASP A 99 5.63 19.42 -5.62
CA ASP A 99 6.34 19.04 -4.38
C ASP A 99 5.56 19.39 -3.11
N SER A 100 4.26 19.66 -3.24
CA SER A 100 3.45 20.10 -2.11
C SER A 100 3.07 18.98 -1.14
N LEU A 101 3.14 17.71 -1.55
CA LEU A 101 2.67 16.57 -0.77
C LEU A 101 3.80 15.56 -0.51
N GLU A 102 3.93 15.13 0.74
CA GLU A 102 4.74 13.99 1.15
C GLU A 102 3.84 12.77 1.33
N PHE A 103 4.29 11.60 0.89
CA PHE A 103 3.53 10.35 1.03
C PHE A 103 4.25 9.40 1.98
N GLN A 104 3.56 9.01 3.04
CA GLN A 104 4.04 7.99 3.97
C GLN A 104 3.20 6.72 3.80
N VAL A 105 3.84 5.65 3.34
CA VAL A 105 3.18 4.38 3.02
C VAL A 105 3.50 3.34 4.08
N PHE A 106 2.47 2.67 4.59
CA PHE A 106 2.56 1.56 5.52
C PHE A 106 2.09 0.27 4.83
N PHE A 107 2.97 -0.72 4.80
CA PHE A 107 2.64 -2.07 4.30
C PHE A 107 2.35 -2.96 5.50
N ASN A 108 1.13 -3.49 5.57
CA ASN A 108 0.69 -4.34 6.67
C ASN A 108 0.29 -5.72 6.18
N ASP A 109 0.69 -6.75 6.91
CA ASP A 109 0.29 -8.15 6.72
C ASP A 109 0.49 -8.92 8.04
N HIS A 110 0.26 -10.23 8.01
CA HIS A 110 0.60 -11.14 9.11
C HIS A 110 2.09 -11.12 9.45
N VAL A 111 2.44 -11.48 10.69
CA VAL A 111 3.84 -11.45 11.16
C VAL A 111 4.73 -12.40 10.36
N GLY A 112 4.17 -13.54 9.92
CA GLY A 112 4.83 -14.52 9.07
C GLY A 112 4.96 -14.15 7.59
N ASN A 113 4.46 -12.99 7.15
CA ASN A 113 4.67 -12.54 5.78
C ASN A 113 6.15 -12.25 5.49
N ASP A 114 6.59 -12.51 4.26
CA ASP A 114 7.98 -12.31 3.86
C ASP A 114 8.26 -10.85 3.49
N PHE A 115 8.33 -10.00 4.51
CA PHE A 115 8.68 -8.58 4.36
C PHE A 115 10.10 -8.37 3.82
N ASN A 116 11.02 -9.33 3.98
CA ASN A 116 12.35 -9.23 3.39
C ASN A 116 12.27 -9.21 1.86
N THR A 117 11.44 -10.06 1.28
CA THR A 117 11.18 -10.06 -0.16
C THR A 117 10.48 -8.76 -0.58
N LEU A 118 9.48 -8.30 0.19
CA LEU A 118 8.82 -7.02 -0.08
C LEU A 118 9.83 -5.86 -0.13
N PHE A 119 10.63 -5.67 0.92
CA PHE A 119 11.56 -4.53 1.00
C PHE A 119 12.68 -4.59 -0.04
N LYS A 120 13.19 -5.78 -0.38
CA LYS A 120 14.16 -5.94 -1.49
C LYS A 120 13.59 -5.59 -2.86
N SER A 121 12.27 -5.66 -3.00
CA SER A 121 11.56 -5.34 -4.24
C SER A 121 11.05 -3.89 -4.32
N LEU A 122 11.29 -3.08 -3.28
CA LEU A 122 11.03 -1.64 -3.35
C LEU A 122 11.93 -1.00 -4.43
N PRO A 123 11.43 0.01 -5.16
CA PRO A 123 12.24 0.84 -6.05
C PRO A 123 13.45 1.43 -5.30
N GLU A 124 14.62 1.50 -5.94
CA GLU A 124 15.87 1.98 -5.31
C GLU A 124 15.74 3.42 -4.76
N ASP A 125 14.92 4.26 -5.38
CA ASP A 125 14.63 5.63 -4.93
C ASP A 125 13.73 5.69 -3.68
N LYS A 126 13.21 4.53 -3.24
CA LYS A 126 12.30 4.37 -2.09
C LYS A 126 12.83 3.38 -1.04
N GLN A 127 14.08 2.94 -1.19
CA GLN A 127 14.79 2.07 -0.23
C GLN A 127 15.51 2.89 0.85
#